data_AF-A0A2R4CEI2-F1
#
_entry.id   AF-A0A2R4CEI2-F1
#
_cell.length_a   1.000
_cell.length_b   1.000
_cell.length_c   1.000
_cell.angle_alpha   90.00
_cell.angle_beta   90.00
_cell.angle_gamma   90.00
#
_symmetry.space_group_name_H-M   'P 1'
#
loop_
_entity.id
_entity.type
_entity.pdbx_description
1 polymer ?
#
loop_
_entity_poly.entity_id
_entity_poly.type
_entity_poly.pdbx_seq_one_letter_code
_entity_poly.pdbx_strand_id
1 'polypeptide(L)'
;MQIEIDDTTLTGFNVPAKAEVKKATLQFATDVIAEANRIEGSRNPQAGPPEVISGMVVEATLLVRRGLNQPRKKYGVKLIRICAAVLSLVVGFCYDATKLQDKTYMMIFVLMVALAIVSVTIATIKE
;
A
#
# COMPACT_ATOMS: atom_id res chain seq x y z
N MET A 1 4.24 7.61 -28.84
CA MET A 1 4.65 6.20 -28.89
C MET A 1 3.51 5.40 -29.49
N GLN A 2 3.74 4.71 -30.60
CA GLN A 2 2.79 3.77 -31.22
C GLN A 2 3.35 2.36 -31.02
N ILE A 3 2.54 1.45 -30.49
CA ILE A 3 2.88 0.03 -30.36
C ILE A 3 2.19 -0.70 -31.50
N GLU A 4 2.97 -1.14 -32.49
CA GLU A 4 2.48 -1.94 -33.60
C GLU A 4 2.70 -3.41 -33.29
N ILE A 5 1.64 -4.21 -33.43
CA ILE A 5 1.69 -5.66 -33.32
C ILE A 5 1.41 -6.18 -34.73
N ASP A 6 2.31 -6.99 -35.27
CA ASP A 6 2.14 -7.56 -36.59
C ASP A 6 1.00 -8.58 -36.61
N ASP A 7 0.02 -8.36 -37.47
CA ASP A 7 -1.19 -9.16 -37.58
C ASP A 7 -0.91 -10.60 -38.04
N THR A 8 0.27 -10.85 -38.65
CA THR A 8 0.71 -12.21 -39.02
C THR A 8 0.91 -13.12 -37.80
N THR A 9 1.26 -12.54 -36.65
CA THR A 9 1.43 -13.27 -35.38
C THR A 9 0.10 -13.63 -34.71
N LEU A 10 -1.01 -13.04 -35.17
CA LEU A 10 -2.37 -13.26 -34.67
C LEU A 10 -3.14 -14.24 -35.57
N THR A 11 -2.43 -15.11 -36.30
CA THR A 11 -3.03 -16.17 -37.12
C THR A 11 -3.84 -17.12 -36.22
N GLY A 12 -5.14 -17.25 -36.50
CA GLY A 12 -6.09 -18.03 -35.69
C GLY A 12 -6.89 -17.23 -34.66
N PHE A 13 -6.60 -15.95 -34.47
CA PHE A 13 -7.40 -15.08 -33.61
C PHE A 13 -8.61 -14.56 -34.39
N ASN A 14 -9.80 -14.80 -33.86
CA ASN A 14 -11.00 -14.12 -34.36
C ASN A 14 -10.95 -12.62 -34.02
N VAL A 15 -11.80 -11.84 -34.68
CA VAL A 15 -11.88 -10.37 -34.49
C VAL A 15 -12.01 -9.96 -33.01
N PRO A 16 -12.89 -10.56 -32.18
CA PRO A 16 -12.98 -10.19 -30.77
C PRO A 16 -11.73 -10.58 -29.97
N ALA A 17 -11.05 -11.69 -30.28
CA ALA A 17 -9.81 -12.07 -29.61
C ALA A 17 -8.67 -11.07 -29.92
N LYS A 18 -8.57 -10.58 -31.16
CA LYS A 18 -7.62 -9.51 -31.51
C LYS A 18 -7.89 -8.23 -30.71
N ALA A 19 -9.16 -7.87 -30.53
CA ALA A 19 -9.55 -6.71 -29.73
C ALA A 19 -9.17 -6.87 -28.24
N GLU A 20 -9.37 -8.06 -27.67
CA GLU A 20 -8.97 -8.33 -26.27
C GLU A 20 -7.45 -8.35 -26.10
N VAL A 21 -6.66 -8.85 -27.05
CA VAL A 21 -5.19 -8.75 -27.00
C VAL A 21 -4.74 -7.29 -27.00
N LYS A 22 -5.33 -6.46 -27.86
CA LYS A 22 -5.04 -5.02 -27.90
C LYS A 22 -5.36 -4.35 -26.57
N LYS A 23 -6.52 -4.67 -25.98
CA LYS A 23 -6.94 -4.16 -24.68
C LYS A 23 -6.01 -4.61 -23.56
N ALA A 24 -5.65 -5.89 -23.51
CA ALA A 24 -4.73 -6.43 -22.51
C ALA A 24 -3.33 -5.81 -22.62
N THR A 25 -2.85 -5.58 -23.84
CA THR A 25 -1.57 -4.90 -24.09
C THR A 25 -1.60 -3.46 -23.60
N LEU A 26 -2.69 -2.72 -23.89
CA LEU A 26 -2.86 -1.35 -23.41
C LEU A 26 -2.95 -1.28 -21.88
N GLN A 27 -3.66 -2.22 -21.26
CA GLN A 27 -3.75 -2.32 -19.81
C GLN A 27 -2.37 -2.60 -19.21
N PHE A 28 -1.64 -3.58 -19.74
CA PHE A 28 -0.30 -3.91 -19.27
C PHE A 28 0.66 -2.71 -19.38
N ALA A 29 0.63 -2.00 -20.51
CA ALA A 29 1.43 -0.78 -20.68
C ALA A 29 1.06 0.29 -19.64
N THR A 30 -0.23 0.47 -19.37
CA THR A 30 -0.72 1.41 -18.35
C THR A 30 -0.24 1.01 -16.95
N ASP A 31 -0.29 -0.27 -16.61
CA ASP A 31 0.16 -0.79 -15.31
C ASP A 31 1.69 -0.61 -15.14
N VAL A 32 2.47 -0.86 -16.20
CA VAL A 32 3.93 -0.64 -16.18
C VAL A 32 4.27 0.84 -16.01
N ILE A 33 3.55 1.75 -16.68
CA ILE A 33 3.76 3.20 -16.51
C ILE A 33 3.44 3.63 -15.07
N ALA A 34 2.31 3.18 -14.53
CA ALA A 34 1.91 3.50 -13.16
C ALA A 34 2.94 3.02 -12.15
N GLU A 35 3.46 1.80 -12.32
CA GLU A 35 4.45 1.22 -11.44
C GLU A 35 5.83 1.89 -11.59
N ALA A 36 6.25 2.24 -12.81
CA ALA A 36 7.49 2.98 -13.04
C ALA A 36 7.46 4.35 -12.36
N ASN A 37 6.34 5.08 -12.47
CA ASN A 37 6.11 6.33 -11.73
C ASN A 37 6.10 6.11 -10.21
N ARG A 38 5.57 4.98 -9.72
CA ARG A 38 5.59 4.63 -8.30
C ARG A 38 7.01 4.39 -7.78
N ILE A 39 7.84 3.71 -8.57
CA ILE A 39 9.25 3.45 -8.24
C ILE A 39 10.01 4.78 -8.19
N GLU A 40 9.83 5.64 -9.18
CA GLU A 40 10.42 6.99 -9.22
C GLU A 40 10.04 7.78 -7.95
N GLY A 41 8.74 7.88 -7.66
CA GLY A 41 8.26 8.62 -6.48
C GLY A 41 8.72 8.02 -5.14
N SER A 42 9.09 6.74 -5.10
CA SER A 42 9.71 6.13 -3.91
C SER A 42 11.20 6.44 -3.76
N ARG A 43 11.88 6.71 -4.86
CA ARG A 43 13.34 6.97 -4.92
C ARG A 43 13.67 8.46 -5.02
N ASN A 44 12.67 9.32 -5.21
CA ASN A 44 12.79 10.78 -5.24
C ASN A 44 12.18 11.42 -3.97
N PRO A 45 12.85 11.33 -2.80
CA PRO A 45 12.37 11.91 -1.55
C PRO A 45 12.38 13.45 -1.53
N GLN A 46 13.07 14.09 -2.48
CA GLN A 46 13.17 15.55 -2.55
C GLN A 46 12.12 16.21 -3.46
N ALA A 47 11.18 15.44 -4.03
CA ALA A 47 10.10 15.94 -4.88
C ALA A 47 10.58 16.84 -6.04
N GLY A 48 11.75 16.54 -6.59
CA GLY A 48 12.24 17.17 -7.81
C GLY A 48 11.40 16.81 -9.04
N PRO A 49 11.71 17.35 -10.23
CA PRO A 49 11.03 16.99 -11.46
C PRO A 49 11.04 15.46 -11.65
N PRO A 50 9.88 14.82 -11.90
CA PRO A 50 9.80 13.38 -12.01
C PRO A 50 10.55 12.91 -13.28
N GLU A 51 11.52 12.03 -13.11
CA GLU A 51 12.31 11.45 -14.20
C GLU A 51 12.31 9.92 -14.14
N VAL A 52 11.54 9.30 -15.04
CA VAL A 52 11.49 7.84 -15.18
C VAL A 52 12.58 7.38 -16.13
N ILE A 53 13.62 6.73 -15.59
CA ILE A 53 14.71 6.15 -16.37
C ILE A 53 14.40 4.71 -16.83
N SER A 54 15.12 4.22 -17.84
CA SER A 54 14.94 2.87 -18.40
C SER A 54 15.00 1.75 -17.36
N GLY A 55 15.89 1.87 -16.36
CA GLY A 55 16.00 0.90 -15.27
C GLY A 55 14.71 0.76 -14.45
N MET A 56 13.99 1.87 -14.22
CA MET A 56 12.70 1.85 -13.50
C MET A 56 11.61 1.14 -14.31
N VAL A 57 11.63 1.27 -15.64
CA VAL A 57 10.68 0.58 -16.53
C VAL A 57 10.92 -0.93 -16.54
N VAL A 58 12.18 -1.37 -16.53
CA VAL A 58 12.55 -2.80 -16.44
C VAL A 58 12.08 -3.39 -15.11
N GLU A 59 12.32 -2.68 -14.01
CA GLU A 59 11.90 -3.09 -12.67
C GLU A 59 10.37 -3.13 -12.56
N ALA A 60 9.67 -2.10 -13.05
CA ALA A 60 8.22 -2.05 -13.11
C ALA A 60 7.63 -3.23 -13.91
N THR A 61 8.23 -3.56 -15.07
CA THR A 61 7.81 -4.69 -15.90
C THR A 61 7.91 -6.01 -15.13
N LEU A 62 8.98 -6.21 -14.37
CA LEU A 62 9.17 -7.41 -13.54
C LEU A 62 8.12 -7.48 -12.41
N LEU A 63 7.82 -6.37 -11.75
CA LEU A 63 6.87 -6.29 -10.64
C LEU A 63 5.42 -6.51 -11.11
N VAL A 64 5.02 -5.90 -12.23
CA VAL A 64 3.70 -6.10 -12.83
C VAL A 64 3.51 -7.55 -13.26
N ARG A 65 4.50 -8.17 -13.92
CA ARG A 65 4.42 -9.58 -14.35
C ARG A 65 4.33 -10.57 -13.18
N ARG A 66 4.97 -10.26 -12.06
CA ARG A 66 4.92 -11.10 -10.85
C ARG A 66 3.66 -10.88 -10.00
N GLY A 67 2.75 -9.99 -10.42
CA GLY A 67 1.56 -9.64 -9.64
C GLY A 67 1.88 -8.91 -8.33
N LEU A 68 3.10 -8.36 -8.20
CA LEU A 68 3.56 -7.66 -7.02
C LEU A 68 3.22 -6.16 -7.04
N ASN A 69 2.56 -5.69 -8.10
CA ASN A 69 1.93 -4.36 -8.21
C ASN A 69 0.69 -4.24 -7.30
N GLN A 70 0.74 -4.71 -6.05
CA GLN A 70 -0.33 -4.39 -5.11
C GLN A 70 -0.05 -3.04 -4.47
N PRO A 71 -0.85 -1.99 -4.76
CA PRO A 71 -0.76 -0.77 -4.00
C PRO A 71 -1.11 -1.11 -2.55
N ARG A 72 -0.12 -1.04 -1.65
CA ARG A 72 -0.37 -1.14 -0.20
C ARG A 72 -1.37 -0.04 0.13
N LYS A 73 -2.62 -0.40 0.43
CA LYS A 73 -3.68 0.55 0.81
C LYS A 73 -3.27 1.25 2.11
N LYS A 74 -2.61 2.41 2.00
CA LYS A 74 -2.08 3.19 3.13
C LYS A 74 -3.17 3.75 4.06
N TYR A 75 -4.44 3.71 3.64
CA TYR A 75 -5.56 4.26 4.40
C TYR A 75 -5.83 3.53 5.72
N GLY A 76 -5.73 2.19 5.74
CA GLY A 76 -5.94 1.43 6.97
C GLY A 76 -4.90 1.73 8.04
N VAL A 77 -3.64 1.91 7.63
CA VAL A 77 -2.52 2.22 8.53
C VAL A 77 -2.67 3.61 9.15
N LYS A 78 -3.10 4.61 8.35
CA LYS A 78 -3.39 5.96 8.87
C LYS A 78 -4.47 5.96 9.96
N LEU A 79 -5.54 5.18 9.75
CA LEU A 79 -6.67 5.11 10.68
C LEU A 79 -6.28 4.42 11.99
N ILE A 80 -5.52 3.32 11.91
CA ILE A 80 -4.94 2.64 13.08
C ILE A 80 -4.02 3.58 13.87
N ARG A 81 -3.25 4.45 13.21
CA ARG A 81 -2.35 5.42 13.87
C ARG A 81 -3.14 6.45 14.69
N ILE A 82 -4.24 6.97 14.15
CA ILE A 82 -5.12 7.90 14.88
C ILE A 82 -5.74 7.19 16.09
N CYS A 83 -6.25 5.98 15.90
CA CYS A 83 -6.80 5.18 16.99
C CYS A 83 -5.76 4.90 18.09
N ALA A 84 -4.53 4.52 17.72
CA ALA A 84 -3.46 4.24 18.68
C ALA A 84 -3.06 5.47 19.51
N ALA A 85 -3.00 6.65 18.89
CA ALA A 85 -2.73 7.90 19.59
C ALA A 85 -3.85 8.26 20.58
N VAL A 86 -5.11 8.13 20.16
CA VAL A 86 -6.28 8.39 21.01
C VAL A 86 -6.36 7.41 22.17
N LEU A 87 -6.15 6.11 21.93
CA LEU A 87 -6.11 5.07 22.98
C LEU A 87 -5.02 5.35 24.02
N SER A 88 -3.82 5.74 23.59
CA SER A 88 -2.72 6.06 24.51
C SER A 88 -3.05 7.27 25.39
N LEU A 89 -3.74 8.28 24.83
CA LEU A 89 -4.20 9.44 25.56
C LEU A 89 -5.32 9.09 26.57
N VAL A 90 -6.26 8.23 26.17
CA VAL A 90 -7.33 7.72 27.03
C VAL A 90 -6.75 6.91 28.19
N VAL A 91 -5.75 6.07 27.95
CA VAL A 91 -5.03 5.34 29.01
C VAL A 91 -4.41 6.31 30.02
N GLY A 92 -3.78 7.40 29.55
CA GLY A 92 -3.24 8.44 30.43
C GLY A 92 -4.32 9.14 31.26
N PHE A 93 -5.48 9.44 30.67
CA PHE A 93 -6.63 10.03 31.38
C PHE A 93 -7.29 9.06 32.38
N CYS A 94 -7.31 7.76 32.08
CA CYS A 94 -7.84 6.73 32.98
C CYS A 94 -6.88 6.37 34.13
N TYR A 95 -5.68 6.93 34.16
CA TYR A 95 -4.77 6.74 35.29
C TYR A 95 -5.26 7.53 36.52
N ASP A 96 -5.92 6.83 37.43
CA ASP A 96 -6.36 7.36 38.72
C ASP A 96 -5.84 6.46 39.85
N ALA A 97 -4.83 6.95 40.56
CA ALA A 97 -4.14 6.21 41.61
C ALA A 97 -5.07 5.75 42.75
N THR A 98 -6.17 6.46 42.99
CA THR A 98 -7.15 6.07 44.02
C THR A 98 -8.08 4.95 43.54
N LYS A 99 -8.48 4.97 42.26
CA LYS A 99 -9.31 3.91 41.68
C LYS A 99 -8.54 2.67 41.28
N LEU A 100 -7.23 2.78 41.02
CA LEU A 100 -6.36 1.63 40.75
C LEU A 100 -6.23 0.66 41.94
N GLN A 101 -6.65 1.04 43.15
CA GLN A 101 -6.71 0.14 44.30
C GLN A 101 -7.89 -0.84 44.24
N ASP A 102 -8.92 -0.55 43.43
CA ASP A 102 -10.00 -1.49 43.17
C ASP A 102 -9.50 -2.57 42.18
N LYS A 103 -9.62 -3.85 42.59
CA LYS A 103 -9.18 -5.00 41.79
C LYS A 103 -9.83 -5.05 40.40
N THR A 104 -11.09 -4.62 40.31
CA THR A 104 -11.87 -4.61 39.06
C THR A 104 -11.37 -3.52 38.13
N TYR A 105 -11.15 -2.31 38.67
CA TYR A 105 -10.65 -1.18 37.89
C TYR A 105 -9.21 -1.41 37.40
N MET A 106 -8.37 -2.00 38.25
CA MET A 106 -7.01 -2.40 37.90
C MET A 106 -6.96 -3.40 36.73
N MET A 107 -7.83 -4.41 36.73
CA MET A 107 -7.91 -5.40 35.64
C MET A 107 -8.31 -4.74 34.31
N ILE A 108 -9.32 -3.86 34.34
CA ILE A 108 -9.77 -3.12 33.14
C ILE A 108 -8.66 -2.20 32.63
N PHE A 109 -7.96 -1.51 33.53
CA PHE A 109 -6.85 -0.62 33.20
C PHE A 109 -5.69 -1.39 32.54
N VAL A 110 -5.29 -2.54 33.10
CA VAL A 110 -4.23 -3.39 32.52
C VAL A 110 -4.62 -3.90 31.13
N LEU A 111 -5.87 -4.32 30.92
CA LEU A 111 -6.35 -4.72 29.60
C LEU A 111 -6.32 -3.58 28.58
N MET A 112 -6.73 -2.38 28.99
CA MET A 112 -6.66 -1.18 28.14
C MET A 112 -5.22 -0.81 27.76
N VAL A 113 -4.29 -0.88 28.72
CA VAL A 113 -2.86 -0.66 28.47
C VAL A 113 -2.31 -1.70 27.50
N ALA A 114 -2.63 -2.98 27.70
CA ALA A 114 -2.19 -4.05 26.81
C ALA A 114 -2.71 -3.84 25.38
N LEU A 115 -3.99 -3.49 25.22
CA LEU A 115 -4.58 -3.17 23.91
C LEU A 115 -3.94 -1.94 23.26
N ALA A 116 -3.62 -0.91 24.05
CA ALA A 116 -2.93 0.28 23.56
C ALA A 116 -1.53 -0.08 23.04
N ILE A 117 -0.75 -0.87 23.79
CA ILE A 117 0.58 -1.33 23.38
C ILE A 117 0.50 -2.11 22.07
N VAL A 118 -0.38 -3.11 21.98
CA VAL A 118 -0.57 -3.91 20.76
C VAL A 118 -0.95 -3.03 19.57
N SER A 119 -1.86 -2.07 19.78
CA SER A 119 -2.30 -1.15 18.73
C SER A 119 -1.16 -0.26 18.24
N VAL A 120 -0.35 0.28 19.15
CA VAL A 120 0.82 1.10 18.81
C VAL A 120 1.88 0.27 18.08
N THR A 121 2.19 -0.94 18.57
CA THR A 121 3.15 -1.84 17.92
C THR A 121 2.73 -2.19 16.51
N ILE A 122 1.46 -2.51 16.27
CA ILE A 122 0.94 -2.78 14.92
C ILE A 122 1.02 -1.52 14.04
N ALA A 123 0.72 -0.35 14.60
CA ALA A 123 0.82 0.92 13.88
C ALA A 123 2.25 1.23 13.42
N THR A 124 3.25 0.95 14.27
CA THR A 124 4.67 1.17 13.98
C THR A 124 5.27 0.13 13.03
N ILE A 125 4.92 -1.15 13.17
CA ILE A 125 5.46 -2.21 12.29
C ILE A 125 4.88 -2.13 10.87
N LYS A 126 3.64 -1.63 10.73
CA LYS A 126 2.99 -1.45 9.41
C LYS A 126 3.33 -0.12 8.73
N GLU A 127 4.22 0.68 9.33
CA GLU A 127 4.82 1.88 8.72
C GLU A 127 5.66 1.50 7.48
#